data_AF-A0A139QKY1-F1
#
_entry.id   AF-A0A139QKY1-F1
#
_cell.length_a   1.000
_cell.length_b   1.000
_cell.length_c   1.000
_cell.angle_alpha   90.00
_cell.angle_beta   90.00
_cell.angle_gamma   90.00
#
_symmetry.space_group_name_H-M   'P 1'
#
loop_
_entity.id
_entity.type
_entity.pdbx_description
1 polymer ?
#
loop_
_entity_poly.entity_id
_entity_poly.type
_entity_poly.pdbx_seq_one_letter_code
_entity_poly.pdbx_strand_id
1 'polypeptide(L)'
;MELSSFQLMGIQEFHPEIAVITNLMPSHLDYHGSFEEYVAAKWNIQKNMTAADFLVLNVNQDLAKELASKTQATVVPFSTKETVDGAYLENGLLYFRGEVVMAADEIGVPGSHNVENALATIAVAKLRGVDNQTIKETLSAFGGVKHRLQFVDEIKGVKFYNDSKSTNILATQKALSGFDNSQVILIAGGLDRGNEFDELVPDITGLKKMVILGQSAERVKRAADKAGVAYVDATDIADATRKAYELATQGDVVLLSPANASWDMYANFEVRGDLFIDTVAELKE
;
A
#
# COMPACT_ATOMS: atom_id res chain seq x y z
N MET A 1 0.31 -2.83 -14.72
CA MET A 1 -0.95 -2.11 -14.44
C MET A 1 -1.53 -2.68 -13.15
N GLU A 2 -1.89 -1.84 -12.18
CA GLU A 2 -2.62 -2.27 -10.97
C GLU A 2 -4.12 -2.17 -11.25
N LEU A 3 -4.89 -3.19 -10.88
CA LEU A 3 -6.33 -3.27 -11.17
C LEU A 3 -7.12 -3.60 -9.89
N SER A 4 -8.13 -2.78 -9.64
CA SER A 4 -9.12 -3.01 -8.58
C SER A 4 -10.19 -4.01 -9.01
N SER A 5 -10.90 -4.62 -8.05
CA SER A 5 -12.09 -5.43 -8.35
C SER A 5 -13.15 -4.61 -9.08
N PHE A 6 -13.33 -3.34 -8.73
CA PHE A 6 -14.29 -2.44 -9.39
C PHE A 6 -14.01 -2.26 -10.88
N GLN A 7 -12.75 -2.03 -11.27
CA GLN A 7 -12.36 -1.90 -12.67
C GLN A 7 -12.60 -3.21 -13.44
N LEU A 8 -12.30 -4.35 -12.80
CA LEU A 8 -12.43 -5.67 -13.41
C LEU A 8 -13.88 -6.10 -13.66
N MET A 9 -14.88 -5.50 -13.02
CA MET A 9 -16.29 -5.77 -13.37
C MET A 9 -16.68 -5.20 -14.73
N GLY A 10 -16.01 -4.13 -15.17
CA GLY A 10 -16.38 -3.38 -16.37
C GLY A 10 -15.66 -3.81 -17.65
N ILE A 11 -14.75 -4.79 -17.57
CA ILE A 11 -13.94 -5.16 -18.73
C ILE A 11 -14.73 -5.99 -19.74
N GLN A 12 -14.48 -5.75 -21.03
CA GLN A 12 -15.03 -6.56 -22.13
C GLN A 12 -13.91 -7.28 -22.87
N GLU A 13 -12.98 -6.54 -23.48
CA GLU A 13 -11.91 -7.08 -24.33
C GLU A 13 -10.53 -7.12 -23.64
N PHE A 14 -10.46 -6.71 -22.36
CA PHE A 14 -9.19 -6.68 -21.64
C PHE A 14 -8.54 -8.07 -21.62
N HIS A 15 -7.31 -8.17 -22.13
CA HIS A 15 -6.58 -9.41 -22.34
C HIS A 15 -5.12 -9.24 -21.89
N PRO A 16 -4.79 -9.59 -20.62
CA PRO A 16 -3.42 -9.56 -20.16
C PRO A 16 -2.67 -10.83 -20.60
N GLU A 17 -1.46 -10.69 -21.13
CA GLU A 17 -0.55 -11.81 -21.38
C GLU A 17 -0.10 -12.50 -20.07
N ILE A 18 0.11 -11.70 -19.02
CA ILE A 18 0.41 -12.18 -17.68
C ILE A 18 -0.49 -11.44 -16.69
N ALA A 19 -1.27 -12.17 -15.91
CA ALA A 19 -2.10 -11.65 -14.83
C ALA A 19 -1.64 -12.19 -13.47
N VAL A 20 -1.81 -11.40 -12.42
CA VAL A 20 -1.44 -11.80 -11.05
C VAL A 20 -2.63 -11.54 -10.12
N ILE A 21 -3.00 -12.55 -9.33
CA ILE A 21 -3.88 -12.36 -8.16
C ILE A 21 -3.03 -12.65 -6.91
N THR A 22 -2.68 -11.59 -6.19
CA THR A 22 -1.77 -11.66 -5.04
C THR A 22 -2.38 -12.39 -3.84
N ASN A 23 -3.66 -12.17 -3.57
CA ASN A 23 -4.45 -12.91 -2.59
C ASN A 23 -5.96 -12.61 -2.77
N LEU A 24 -6.79 -13.44 -2.14
CA LEU A 24 -8.23 -13.28 -2.04
C LEU A 24 -8.66 -13.42 -0.58
N MET A 25 -9.10 -12.32 0.01
CA MET A 25 -9.66 -12.26 1.37
C MET A 25 -10.88 -11.33 1.37
N PRO A 26 -11.83 -11.49 2.32
CA PRO A 26 -12.99 -10.62 2.43
C PRO A 26 -12.58 -9.14 2.40
N SER A 27 -13.03 -8.40 1.39
CA SER A 27 -12.69 -7.00 1.16
C SER A 27 -13.77 -6.36 0.29
N HIS A 28 -14.10 -5.10 0.57
CA HIS A 28 -15.11 -4.33 -0.19
C HIS A 28 -16.51 -5.00 -0.25
N LEU A 29 -16.90 -5.74 0.79
CA LEU A 29 -18.17 -6.47 0.82
C LEU A 29 -19.40 -5.54 0.87
N ASP A 30 -19.21 -4.31 1.34
CA ASP A 30 -20.19 -3.22 1.28
C ASP A 30 -20.63 -2.92 -0.16
N TYR A 31 -19.71 -3.05 -1.12
CA TYR A 31 -19.99 -2.85 -2.54
C TYR A 31 -20.38 -4.16 -3.24
N HIS A 32 -19.60 -5.24 -3.02
CA HIS A 32 -19.79 -6.50 -3.75
C HIS A 32 -20.92 -7.37 -3.16
N GLY A 33 -21.41 -7.05 -1.97
CA GLY A 33 -22.44 -7.81 -1.26
C GLY A 33 -21.90 -9.06 -0.55
N SER A 34 -21.14 -9.90 -1.25
CA SER A 34 -20.54 -11.11 -0.69
C SER A 34 -19.08 -11.33 -1.11
N PHE A 35 -18.39 -12.25 -0.42
CA PHE A 35 -17.00 -12.57 -0.74
C PHE A 35 -16.89 -13.27 -2.09
N GLU A 36 -17.88 -14.10 -2.43
CA GLU A 36 -17.99 -14.80 -3.70
C GLU A 36 -18.10 -13.82 -4.87
N GLU A 37 -18.93 -12.78 -4.76
CA GLU A 37 -19.06 -11.72 -5.76
C GLU A 37 -17.77 -10.92 -5.91
N TYR A 38 -17.09 -10.60 -4.81
CA TYR A 38 -15.78 -9.96 -4.85
C TYR A 38 -14.72 -10.82 -5.58
N VAL A 39 -14.71 -12.13 -5.31
CA VAL A 39 -13.83 -13.09 -5.99
C VAL A 39 -14.18 -13.14 -7.48
N ALA A 40 -15.45 -13.25 -7.84
CA ALA A 40 -15.91 -13.25 -9.23
C ALA A 40 -15.49 -11.97 -9.97
N ALA A 41 -15.62 -10.80 -9.33
CA ALA A 41 -15.17 -9.53 -9.87
C ALA A 41 -13.67 -9.52 -10.18
N LYS A 42 -12.82 -10.02 -9.26
CA LYS A 42 -11.37 -10.15 -9.53
C LYS A 42 -11.06 -11.21 -10.59
N TRP A 43 -11.83 -12.31 -10.60
CA TRP A 43 -11.63 -13.41 -11.54
C TRP A 43 -11.89 -13.02 -13.00
N ASN A 44 -12.61 -11.91 -13.24
CA ASN A 44 -12.72 -11.35 -14.59
C ASN A 44 -11.35 -11.05 -15.23
N ILE A 45 -10.27 -10.80 -14.46
CA ILE A 45 -8.94 -10.51 -15.01
C ILE A 45 -8.46 -11.55 -16.04
N GLN A 46 -8.87 -12.81 -15.88
CA GLN A 46 -8.50 -13.90 -16.79
C GLN A 46 -9.55 -14.21 -17.87
N LYS A 47 -10.67 -13.48 -17.93
CA LYS A 47 -11.86 -13.79 -18.74
C LYS A 47 -11.53 -14.06 -20.22
N ASN A 48 -10.60 -13.30 -20.79
CA ASN A 48 -10.20 -13.44 -22.19
C ASN A 48 -8.88 -14.18 -22.37
N MET A 49 -8.18 -14.52 -21.28
CA MET A 49 -6.90 -15.22 -21.33
C MET A 49 -7.07 -16.63 -21.90
N THR A 50 -6.06 -17.08 -22.63
CA THR A 50 -5.95 -18.36 -23.30
C THR A 50 -4.80 -19.18 -22.73
N ALA A 51 -4.63 -20.43 -23.15
CA ALA A 51 -3.52 -21.29 -22.72
C ALA A 51 -2.13 -20.74 -23.05
N ALA A 52 -2.02 -19.78 -23.98
CA ALA A 52 -0.77 -19.09 -24.28
C ALA A 52 -0.41 -18.00 -23.26
N ASP A 53 -1.37 -17.57 -22.45
CA ASP A 53 -1.22 -16.53 -21.42
C ASP A 53 -0.97 -17.16 -20.05
N PHE A 54 -0.44 -16.38 -19.11
CA PHE A 54 -0.02 -16.87 -17.78
C PHE A 54 -0.81 -16.22 -16.64
N LEU A 55 -1.39 -17.04 -15.77
CA LEU A 55 -2.09 -16.59 -14.57
C LEU A 55 -1.30 -16.97 -13.31
N VAL A 56 -0.74 -15.97 -12.63
CA VAL A 56 0.05 -16.14 -11.41
C VAL A 56 -0.87 -16.10 -10.18
N LEU A 57 -0.89 -17.18 -9.40
CA LEU A 57 -1.81 -17.36 -8.27
C LEU A 57 -1.10 -17.74 -6.96
N ASN A 58 -1.58 -17.19 -5.85
CA ASN A 58 -1.08 -17.50 -4.51
C ASN A 58 -1.66 -18.81 -3.97
N VAL A 59 -0.96 -19.92 -4.14
CA VAL A 59 -1.44 -21.23 -3.69
C VAL A 59 -1.19 -21.50 -2.20
N ASN A 60 -0.78 -20.49 -1.42
CA ASN A 60 -0.92 -20.54 0.03
C ASN A 60 -2.40 -20.60 0.47
N GLN A 61 -3.33 -20.24 -0.42
CA GLN A 61 -4.77 -20.21 -0.20
C GLN A 61 -5.48 -21.33 -0.99
N ASP A 62 -6.31 -22.13 -0.32
CA ASP A 62 -7.04 -23.24 -0.96
C ASP A 62 -7.99 -22.76 -2.07
N LEU A 63 -8.59 -21.58 -1.89
CA LEU A 63 -9.42 -20.95 -2.92
C LEU A 63 -8.64 -20.72 -4.23
N ALA A 64 -7.36 -20.33 -4.15
CA ALA A 64 -6.54 -20.15 -5.35
C ALA A 64 -6.24 -21.48 -6.04
N LYS A 65 -6.05 -22.57 -5.27
CA LYS A 65 -5.90 -23.93 -5.82
C LYS A 65 -7.17 -24.37 -6.54
N GLU A 66 -8.34 -24.09 -5.98
CA GLU A 66 -9.63 -24.37 -6.61
C GLU A 66 -9.80 -23.58 -7.91
N LEU A 67 -9.52 -22.27 -7.87
CA LEU A 67 -9.64 -21.37 -9.02
C LEU A 67 -8.66 -21.70 -10.15
N ALA A 68 -7.48 -22.24 -9.84
CA ALA A 68 -6.51 -22.70 -10.84
C ALA A 68 -7.11 -23.72 -11.83
N SER A 69 -8.13 -24.49 -11.42
CA SER A 69 -8.83 -25.44 -12.29
C SER A 69 -9.91 -24.81 -13.18
N LYS A 70 -10.22 -23.52 -12.98
CA LYS A 70 -11.34 -22.79 -13.60
C LYS A 70 -10.90 -21.70 -14.59
N THR A 71 -9.72 -21.83 -15.18
CA THR A 71 -9.20 -20.91 -16.21
C THR A 71 -8.67 -21.68 -17.41
N GLN A 72 -8.61 -21.02 -18.57
CA GLN A 72 -7.92 -21.53 -19.74
C GLN A 72 -6.43 -21.12 -19.76
N ALA A 73 -6.03 -20.17 -18.92
CA ALA A 73 -4.65 -19.70 -18.84
C ALA A 73 -3.71 -20.75 -18.25
N THR A 74 -2.44 -20.69 -18.64
CA THR A 74 -1.40 -21.48 -17.99
C THR A 74 -1.17 -20.93 -16.58
N VAL A 75 -1.51 -21.72 -15.56
CA VAL A 75 -1.34 -21.30 -14.16
C VAL A 75 0.12 -21.41 -13.75
N VAL A 76 0.65 -20.32 -13.17
CA VAL A 76 2.00 -20.26 -12.59
C VAL A 76 1.87 -19.96 -11.10
N PRO A 77 1.82 -20.98 -10.24
CA PRO A 77 1.59 -20.79 -8.81
C PRO A 77 2.78 -20.10 -8.13
N PHE A 78 2.51 -19.44 -7.01
CA PHE A 78 3.54 -19.12 -6.03
C PHE A 78 3.14 -19.51 -4.61
N SER A 79 4.13 -19.85 -3.78
CA SER A 79 3.90 -20.39 -2.44
C SER A 79 5.06 -20.10 -1.48
N THR A 80 4.73 -19.84 -0.21
CA THR A 80 5.71 -19.83 0.88
C THR A 80 5.63 -21.06 1.77
N LYS A 81 4.72 -22.01 1.46
CA LYS A 81 4.41 -23.17 2.28
C LYS A 81 4.89 -24.50 1.67
N GLU A 82 4.96 -24.57 0.36
CA GLU A 82 5.26 -25.81 -0.37
C GLU A 82 5.94 -25.51 -1.72
N THR A 83 6.69 -26.48 -2.22
CA THR A 83 7.31 -26.41 -3.55
C THR A 83 6.23 -26.57 -4.63
N VAL A 84 6.27 -25.70 -5.64
CA VAL A 84 5.27 -25.65 -6.72
C VAL A 84 5.94 -25.44 -8.08
N ASP A 85 5.24 -25.76 -9.18
CA ASP A 85 5.71 -25.50 -10.55
C ASP A 85 5.61 -24.00 -10.92
N GLY A 86 6.34 -23.18 -10.16
CA GLY A 86 6.34 -21.73 -10.26
C GLY A 86 7.33 -21.14 -9.27
N ALA A 87 6.97 -20.08 -8.55
CA ALA A 87 7.85 -19.42 -7.59
C ALA A 87 7.61 -19.92 -6.16
N TYR A 88 8.65 -20.31 -5.43
CA TYR A 88 8.46 -20.79 -4.05
C TYR A 88 9.60 -20.43 -3.09
N LEU A 89 9.27 -20.37 -1.80
CA LEU A 89 10.25 -20.28 -0.71
C LEU A 89 10.60 -21.68 -0.21
N GLU A 90 11.89 -22.00 -0.18
CA GLU A 90 12.40 -23.25 0.42
C GLU A 90 13.74 -22.97 1.11
N ASN A 91 13.87 -23.37 2.38
CA ASN A 91 15.09 -23.21 3.17
C ASN A 91 15.69 -21.79 3.18
N GLY A 92 14.83 -20.76 3.20
CA GLY A 92 15.26 -19.35 3.20
C GLY A 92 15.65 -18.80 1.83
N LEU A 93 15.53 -19.59 0.76
CA LEU A 93 15.83 -19.20 -0.61
C LEU A 93 14.55 -19.11 -1.44
N LEU A 94 14.49 -18.14 -2.35
CA LEU A 94 13.42 -17.97 -3.32
C LEU A 94 13.81 -18.66 -4.63
N TYR A 95 12.94 -19.52 -5.11
CA TYR A 95 13.11 -20.31 -6.32
C TYR A 95 12.10 -19.93 -7.40
N PHE A 96 12.45 -20.23 -8.65
CA PHE A 96 11.50 -20.35 -9.75
C PHE A 96 11.77 -21.65 -10.51
N ARG A 97 10.83 -22.60 -10.50
CA ARG A 97 10.93 -23.91 -11.19
C ARG A 97 12.28 -24.63 -10.95
N GLY A 98 12.72 -24.67 -9.69
CA GLY A 98 13.97 -25.33 -9.30
C GLY A 98 15.23 -24.47 -9.39
N GLU A 99 15.17 -23.30 -10.02
CA GLU A 99 16.29 -22.35 -10.07
C GLU A 99 16.28 -21.42 -8.86
N VAL A 100 17.39 -21.35 -8.12
CA VAL A 100 17.59 -20.36 -7.06
C VAL A 100 17.68 -18.97 -7.68
N VAL A 101 16.89 -18.02 -7.19
CA VAL A 101 16.91 -16.62 -7.62
C VAL A 101 17.65 -15.75 -6.61
N MET A 102 17.27 -15.80 -5.32
CA MET A 102 17.91 -15.01 -4.25
C MET A 102 17.57 -15.58 -2.86
N ALA A 103 18.22 -15.07 -1.81
CA ALA A 103 17.80 -15.37 -0.45
C ALA A 103 16.65 -14.44 -0.01
N ALA A 104 15.76 -14.95 0.85
CA ALA A 104 14.57 -14.21 1.29
C ALA A 104 14.91 -13.03 2.22
N ASP A 105 16.02 -13.12 2.94
CA ASP A 105 16.54 -12.06 3.82
C ASP A 105 17.31 -10.95 3.07
N GLU A 106 17.57 -11.14 1.78
CA GLU A 106 18.16 -10.13 0.89
C GLU A 106 17.10 -9.21 0.24
N ILE A 107 15.80 -9.41 0.51
CA ILE A 107 14.74 -8.52 0.01
C ILE A 107 14.85 -7.16 0.71
N GLY A 108 14.82 -6.06 -0.05
CA GLY A 108 15.03 -4.71 0.49
C GLY A 108 13.95 -4.21 1.46
N VAL A 109 12.78 -4.88 1.49
CA VAL A 109 11.68 -4.60 2.43
C VAL A 109 11.38 -5.81 3.31
N PRO A 110 11.25 -5.62 4.64
CA PRO A 110 11.05 -6.72 5.58
C PRO A 110 9.62 -7.27 5.56
N GLY A 111 9.45 -8.50 6.06
CA GLY A 111 8.14 -9.10 6.37
C GLY A 111 7.68 -10.19 5.40
N SER A 112 6.95 -11.17 5.92
CA SER A 112 6.49 -12.35 5.17
C SER A 112 5.60 -12.01 3.97
N HIS A 113 4.76 -10.97 4.08
CA HIS A 113 3.95 -10.48 2.97
C HIS A 113 4.81 -9.94 1.81
N ASN A 114 5.99 -9.38 2.10
CA ASN A 114 6.92 -8.94 1.06
C ASN A 114 7.66 -10.10 0.41
N VAL A 115 7.84 -11.23 1.12
CA VAL A 115 8.30 -12.48 0.49
C VAL A 115 7.28 -12.99 -0.53
N GLU A 116 5.98 -12.98 -0.19
CA GLU A 116 4.92 -13.34 -1.14
C GLU A 116 4.88 -12.41 -2.36
N ASN A 117 5.00 -11.09 -2.13
CA ASN A 117 5.09 -10.12 -3.22
C ASN A 117 6.31 -10.38 -4.11
N ALA A 118 7.47 -10.67 -3.51
CA ALA A 118 8.69 -10.99 -4.24
C ALA A 118 8.54 -12.26 -5.09
N LEU A 119 7.91 -13.32 -4.57
CA LEU A 119 7.65 -14.55 -5.33
C LEU A 119 6.72 -14.30 -6.52
N ALA A 120 5.66 -13.52 -6.34
CA ALA A 120 4.79 -13.12 -7.45
C ALA A 120 5.58 -12.31 -8.51
N THR A 121 6.44 -11.38 -8.08
CA THR A 121 7.33 -10.62 -8.98
C THR A 121 8.33 -11.51 -9.71
N ILE A 122 8.96 -12.46 -9.02
CA ILE A 122 9.88 -13.45 -9.59
C ILE A 122 9.17 -14.24 -10.69
N ALA A 123 7.96 -14.74 -10.42
CA ALA A 123 7.18 -15.49 -11.41
C ALA A 123 6.96 -14.67 -12.69
N VAL A 124 6.50 -13.42 -12.57
CA VAL A 124 6.30 -12.53 -13.71
C VAL A 124 7.61 -12.22 -14.45
N ALA A 125 8.68 -11.88 -13.72
CA ALA A 125 9.96 -11.52 -14.30
C ALA A 125 10.59 -12.69 -15.08
N LYS A 126 10.50 -13.90 -14.54
CA LYS A 126 11.00 -15.12 -15.19
C LYS A 126 10.20 -15.50 -16.43
N LEU A 127 8.87 -15.34 -16.40
CA LEU A 127 8.03 -15.50 -17.60
C LEU A 127 8.39 -14.51 -18.71
N ARG A 128 8.92 -13.33 -18.35
CA ARG A 128 9.42 -12.32 -19.29
C ARG A 128 10.90 -12.48 -19.66
N GLY A 129 11.55 -13.54 -19.20
CA GLY A 129 12.94 -13.84 -19.52
C GLY A 129 13.97 -12.93 -18.85
N VAL A 130 13.60 -12.26 -17.75
CA VAL A 130 14.57 -11.48 -16.95
C VAL A 130 15.49 -12.45 -16.21
N ASP A 131 16.79 -12.19 -16.24
CA ASP A 131 17.79 -13.03 -15.61
C ASP A 131 17.79 -12.88 -14.07
N ASN A 132 18.30 -13.91 -13.37
CA ASN A 132 18.25 -13.97 -11.91
C ASN A 132 19.05 -12.85 -11.25
N GLN A 133 20.14 -12.38 -11.87
CA GLN A 133 20.98 -11.33 -11.30
C GLN A 133 20.22 -10.00 -11.30
N THR A 134 19.59 -9.65 -12.43
CA THR A 134 18.75 -8.44 -12.53
C THR A 134 17.58 -8.48 -11.54
N ILE A 135 16.92 -9.63 -11.39
CA ILE A 135 15.82 -9.81 -10.43
C ILE A 135 16.32 -9.59 -9.00
N LYS A 136 17.42 -10.26 -8.63
CA LYS A 136 18.03 -10.16 -7.30
C LYS A 136 18.41 -8.71 -6.97
N GLU A 137 19.17 -8.05 -7.85
CA GLU A 137 19.61 -6.66 -7.63
C GLU A 137 18.43 -5.70 -7.44
N THR A 138 17.38 -5.85 -8.25
CA THR A 138 16.20 -5.00 -8.18
C THR A 138 15.41 -5.22 -6.88
N LEU A 139 15.16 -6.48 -6.50
CA LEU A 139 14.42 -6.80 -5.28
C LEU A 139 15.21 -6.46 -4.01
N SER A 140 16.53 -6.57 -4.04
CA SER A 140 17.39 -6.15 -2.93
C SER A 140 17.47 -4.63 -2.78
N ALA A 141 17.45 -3.88 -3.88
CA ALA A 141 17.45 -2.41 -3.85
C ALA A 141 16.06 -1.80 -3.61
N PHE A 142 14.98 -2.59 -3.70
CA PHE A 142 13.63 -2.09 -3.53
C PHE A 142 13.36 -1.69 -2.08
N GLY A 143 13.32 -0.37 -1.83
CA GLY A 143 13.09 0.21 -0.50
C GLY A 143 11.62 0.50 -0.16
N GLY A 144 10.66 -0.04 -0.92
CA GLY A 144 9.23 0.21 -0.73
C GLY A 144 8.61 1.08 -1.83
N VAL A 145 7.34 1.43 -1.63
CA VAL A 145 6.56 2.19 -2.63
C VAL A 145 6.45 3.64 -2.19
N LYS A 146 6.72 4.56 -3.11
CA LYS A 146 6.51 5.99 -2.91
C LYS A 146 5.09 6.24 -2.39
N HIS A 147 4.95 7.16 -1.42
CA HIS A 147 3.67 7.53 -0.80
C HIS A 147 2.99 6.47 0.10
N ARG A 148 3.66 5.35 0.43
CA ARG A 148 3.14 4.33 1.34
C ARG A 148 4.09 4.10 2.50
N LEU A 149 3.83 4.73 3.65
CA LEU A 149 4.73 4.82 4.80
C LEU A 149 6.20 5.04 4.40
N GLN A 150 6.40 5.86 3.37
CA GLN A 150 7.71 6.08 2.79
C GLN A 150 8.52 6.98 3.73
N PHE A 151 9.64 6.49 4.24
CA PHE A 151 10.62 7.37 4.87
C PHE A 151 11.16 8.35 3.81
N VAL A 152 10.97 9.65 4.06
CA VAL A 152 11.40 10.71 3.15
C VAL A 152 12.78 11.20 3.55
N ASP A 153 12.92 11.65 4.81
CA ASP A 153 14.17 12.22 5.31
C ASP A 153 14.20 12.38 6.83
N GLU A 154 15.36 12.78 7.34
CA GLU A 154 15.54 13.21 8.73
C GLU A 154 16.22 14.59 8.78
N ILE A 155 15.56 15.57 9.40
CA ILE A 155 16.05 16.95 9.51
C ILE A 155 16.14 17.32 10.98
N LYS A 156 17.36 17.62 11.46
CA LYS A 156 17.63 17.95 12.88
C LYS A 156 17.03 16.93 13.88
N GLY A 157 17.03 15.65 13.48
CA GLY A 157 16.49 14.56 14.29
C GLY A 157 14.97 14.38 14.24
N VAL A 158 14.26 15.09 13.35
CA VAL A 158 12.83 14.89 13.06
C VAL A 158 12.70 14.04 11.81
N LYS A 159 11.98 12.92 11.90
CA LYS A 159 11.79 11.99 10.77
C LYS A 159 10.50 12.29 10.02
N PHE A 160 10.56 12.27 8.70
CA PHE A 160 9.41 12.54 7.83
C PHE A 160 8.96 11.27 7.12
N TYR A 161 7.67 10.97 7.21
CA TYR A 161 7.05 9.83 6.54
C TYR A 161 5.91 10.29 5.63
N ASN A 162 5.99 9.89 4.36
CA ASN A 162 4.95 10.12 3.36
C ASN A 162 4.07 8.88 3.22
N ASP A 163 2.86 8.98 3.73
CA ASP A 163 1.80 7.98 3.59
C ASP A 163 0.56 8.57 2.91
N SER A 164 0.77 9.43 1.90
CA SER A 164 -0.33 10.08 1.15
C SER A 164 -1.33 9.08 0.54
N LYS A 165 -0.92 7.83 0.30
CA LYS A 165 -1.80 6.74 -0.19
C LYS A 165 -2.87 6.33 0.84
N SER A 166 -2.74 6.72 2.11
CA SER A 166 -3.76 6.51 3.16
C SER A 166 -4.96 7.45 3.00
N THR A 167 -5.83 7.10 2.04
CA THR A 167 -7.00 7.89 1.64
C THR A 167 -8.30 7.56 2.40
N ASN A 168 -8.21 6.77 3.47
CA ASN A 168 -9.33 6.39 4.34
C ASN A 168 -8.85 6.16 5.79
N ILE A 169 -9.78 6.14 6.73
CA ILE A 169 -9.53 5.98 8.18
C ILE A 169 -8.68 4.73 8.46
N LEU A 170 -9.08 3.57 7.94
CA LEU A 170 -8.40 2.30 8.19
C LEU A 170 -6.93 2.30 7.76
N ALA A 171 -6.61 2.97 6.65
CA ALA A 171 -5.24 3.09 6.20
C ALA A 171 -4.38 3.92 7.19
N THR A 172 -4.91 5.04 7.68
CA THR A 172 -4.24 5.85 8.71
C THR A 172 -4.11 5.13 10.05
N GLN A 173 -5.11 4.35 10.47
CA GLN A 173 -5.01 3.51 11.68
C GLN A 173 -3.82 2.53 11.58
N LYS A 174 -3.69 1.86 10.43
CA LYS A 174 -2.56 0.96 10.17
C LYS A 174 -1.23 1.70 10.16
N ALA A 175 -1.18 2.92 9.61
CA ALA A 175 0.01 3.75 9.63
C ALA A 175 0.45 4.09 11.06
N LEU A 176 -0.48 4.59 11.89
CA LEU A 176 -0.23 4.98 13.28
C LEU A 176 0.21 3.81 14.17
N SER A 177 -0.27 2.59 13.90
CA SER A 177 0.10 1.40 14.69
C SER A 177 1.60 1.07 14.69
N GLY A 178 2.37 1.64 13.74
CA GLY A 178 3.82 1.48 13.65
C GLY A 178 4.63 2.50 14.45
N PHE A 179 3.99 3.46 15.13
CA PHE A 179 4.66 4.57 15.81
C PHE A 179 4.27 4.69 17.28
N ASP A 180 5.13 5.32 18.06
CA ASP A 180 4.75 5.86 19.36
C ASP A 180 4.06 7.21 19.15
N ASN A 181 2.74 7.23 19.34
CA ASN A 181 1.91 8.43 19.16
C ASN A 181 2.44 9.66 19.90
N SER A 182 3.07 9.49 21.07
CA SER A 182 3.59 10.61 21.85
C SER A 182 4.71 11.39 21.13
N GLN A 183 5.27 10.83 20.06
CA GLN A 183 6.29 11.44 19.22
C GLN A 183 5.76 11.85 17.83
N VAL A 184 4.49 11.60 17.52
CA VAL A 184 3.94 11.79 16.17
C VAL A 184 3.18 13.11 16.06
N ILE A 185 3.52 13.88 15.05
CA ILE A 185 2.74 14.99 14.53
C ILE A 185 2.08 14.53 13.22
N LEU A 186 0.77 14.36 13.25
CA LEU A 186 -0.01 13.83 12.12
C LEU A 186 -0.55 14.97 11.25
N ILE A 187 -0.28 14.92 9.95
CA ILE A 187 -0.93 15.77 8.95
C ILE A 187 -2.13 15.00 8.38
N ALA A 188 -3.35 15.55 8.56
CA ALA A 188 -4.59 14.88 8.20
C ALA A 188 -5.65 15.80 7.56
N GLY A 189 -6.58 15.20 6.81
CA GLY A 189 -7.68 15.87 6.14
C GLY A 189 -7.56 15.91 4.62
N GLY A 190 -8.65 16.34 3.96
CA GLY A 190 -8.81 16.36 2.51
C GLY A 190 -10.29 16.40 2.12
N LEU A 191 -10.65 15.68 1.06
CA LEU A 191 -12.00 15.65 0.52
C LEU A 191 -13.03 15.20 1.58
N ASP A 192 -14.09 15.99 1.77
CA ASP A 192 -15.22 15.60 2.61
C ASP A 192 -16.16 14.65 1.84
N ARG A 193 -16.34 13.43 2.36
CA ARG A 193 -17.31 12.45 1.85
C ARG A 193 -18.54 12.33 2.75
N GLY A 194 -18.67 13.19 3.76
CA GLY A 194 -19.79 13.26 4.69
C GLY A 194 -19.67 12.37 5.92
N ASN A 195 -18.64 11.52 6.01
CA ASN A 195 -18.40 10.67 7.18
C ASN A 195 -17.72 11.43 8.32
N GLU A 196 -18.04 11.06 9.55
CA GLU A 196 -17.27 11.49 10.74
C GLU A 196 -16.00 10.62 10.90
N PHE A 197 -15.16 11.00 11.87
CA PHE A 197 -13.86 10.36 12.16
C PHE A 197 -13.83 9.69 13.54
N ASP A 198 -15.00 9.33 14.09
CA ASP A 198 -15.11 8.66 15.39
C ASP A 198 -14.28 7.37 15.49
N GLU A 199 -14.23 6.59 14.41
CA GLU A 199 -13.44 5.35 14.34
C GLU A 199 -11.93 5.61 14.48
N LEU A 200 -11.46 6.81 14.14
CA LEU A 200 -10.04 7.18 14.20
C LEU A 200 -9.60 7.61 15.61
N VAL A 201 -10.55 7.95 16.50
CA VAL A 201 -10.30 8.50 17.85
C VAL A 201 -9.35 7.64 18.70
N PRO A 202 -9.52 6.30 18.78
CA PRO A 202 -8.61 5.47 19.58
C PRO A 202 -7.17 5.52 19.08
N ASP A 203 -6.97 5.56 17.75
CA ASP A 203 -5.66 5.50 17.12
C ASP A 203 -4.92 6.83 17.13
N ILE A 204 -5.63 7.96 17.19
CA ILE A 204 -5.01 9.29 17.32
C ILE A 204 -4.82 9.71 18.78
N THR A 205 -5.38 8.97 19.74
CA THR A 205 -5.21 9.29 21.17
C THR A 205 -3.72 9.22 21.55
N GLY A 206 -3.25 10.26 22.24
CA GLY A 206 -1.85 10.37 22.65
C GLY A 206 -0.91 10.95 21.59
N LEU A 207 -1.43 11.33 20.40
CA LEU A 207 -0.63 12.06 19.42
C LEU A 207 -0.06 13.35 20.02
N LYS A 208 1.19 13.67 19.69
CA LYS A 208 1.82 14.93 20.11
C LYS A 208 1.03 16.12 19.58
N LYS A 209 0.68 16.08 18.29
CA LYS A 209 -0.12 17.12 17.64
C LYS A 209 -0.74 16.66 16.33
N MET A 210 -1.74 17.39 15.87
CA MET A 210 -2.26 17.26 14.51
C MET A 210 -2.14 18.58 13.73
N VAL A 211 -1.89 18.49 12.44
CA VAL A 211 -2.00 19.60 11.49
C VAL A 211 -3.09 19.24 10.49
N ILE A 212 -4.16 20.01 10.48
CA ILE A 212 -5.41 19.65 9.81
C ILE A 212 -5.65 20.58 8.63
N LEU A 213 -6.04 20.01 7.48
CA LEU A 213 -6.33 20.75 6.25
C LEU A 213 -7.53 20.17 5.47
N GLY A 214 -7.90 20.84 4.38
CA GLY A 214 -8.89 20.35 3.41
C GLY A 214 -10.34 20.52 3.82
N GLN A 215 -11.25 20.09 2.94
CA GLN A 215 -12.70 20.24 3.13
C GLN A 215 -13.22 19.53 4.40
N SER A 216 -12.62 18.41 4.77
CA SER A 216 -13.02 17.61 5.94
C SER A 216 -12.46 18.14 7.27
N ALA A 217 -11.73 19.26 7.28
CA ALA A 217 -11.00 19.76 8.45
C ALA A 217 -11.87 19.83 9.71
N GLU A 218 -13.06 20.41 9.65
CA GLU A 218 -13.96 20.53 10.80
C GLU A 218 -14.41 19.18 11.36
N ARG A 219 -14.48 18.12 10.55
CA ARG A 219 -14.82 16.76 11.01
C ARG A 219 -13.63 16.09 11.69
N VAL A 220 -12.44 16.28 11.14
CA VAL A 220 -11.19 15.77 11.72
C VAL A 220 -10.90 16.46 13.06
N LYS A 221 -11.14 17.77 13.17
CA LYS A 221 -11.04 18.52 14.43
C LYS A 221 -11.93 17.95 15.53
N ARG A 222 -13.18 17.61 15.22
CA ARG A 222 -14.09 16.97 16.19
C ARG A 222 -13.55 15.64 16.71
N ALA A 223 -12.88 14.84 15.89
CA ALA A 223 -12.23 13.62 16.35
C ALA A 223 -11.01 13.92 17.23
N ALA A 224 -10.20 14.91 16.86
CA ALA A 224 -9.07 15.37 17.67
C ALA A 224 -9.54 15.91 19.04
N ASP A 225 -10.63 16.68 19.10
CA ASP A 225 -11.25 17.15 20.33
C ASP A 225 -11.68 15.98 21.23
N LYS A 226 -12.34 14.96 20.64
CA LYS A 226 -12.75 13.73 21.35
C LYS A 226 -11.55 12.93 21.88
N ALA A 227 -10.44 12.91 21.14
CA ALA A 227 -9.21 12.24 21.52
C ALA A 227 -8.35 13.05 22.52
N GLY A 228 -8.70 14.31 22.77
CA GLY A 228 -7.89 15.21 23.60
C GLY A 228 -6.57 15.63 22.95
N VAL A 229 -6.49 15.65 21.62
CA VAL A 229 -5.28 15.96 20.85
C VAL A 229 -5.32 17.41 20.37
N ALA A 230 -4.26 18.17 20.65
CA ALA A 230 -4.15 19.54 20.14
C ALA A 230 -3.91 19.55 18.63
N TYR A 231 -4.49 20.53 17.94
CA TYR A 231 -4.33 20.69 16.50
C TYR A 231 -4.11 22.14 16.07
N VAL A 232 -3.61 22.31 14.85
CA VAL A 232 -3.53 23.60 14.15
C VAL A 232 -4.05 23.45 12.71
N ASP A 233 -4.56 24.54 12.16
CA ASP A 233 -5.02 24.60 10.76
C ASP A 233 -3.87 24.82 9.78
N ALA A 234 -3.98 24.23 8.60
CA ALA A 234 -3.10 24.48 7.46
C ALA A 234 -3.90 24.71 6.17
N THR A 235 -3.34 25.54 5.28
CA THR A 235 -4.00 25.92 4.02
C THR A 235 -3.78 24.91 2.91
N ASP A 236 -2.65 24.22 2.92
CA ASP A 236 -2.24 23.18 1.97
C ASP A 236 -1.15 22.29 2.58
N ILE A 237 -0.71 21.26 1.84
CA ILE A 237 0.33 20.33 2.28
C ILE A 237 1.67 21.04 2.56
N ALA A 238 2.05 22.05 1.78
CA ALA A 238 3.32 22.72 2.00
C ALA A 238 3.29 23.52 3.32
N ASP A 239 2.21 24.28 3.55
CA ASP A 239 1.95 24.95 4.82
C ASP A 239 1.85 23.96 5.99
N ALA A 240 1.15 22.84 5.80
CA ALA A 240 1.00 21.81 6.83
C ALA A 240 2.34 21.18 7.22
N THR A 241 3.20 20.92 6.22
CA THR A 241 4.54 20.33 6.43
C THR A 241 5.45 21.30 7.19
N ARG A 242 5.45 22.59 6.82
CA ARG A 242 6.23 23.61 7.52
C ARG A 242 5.76 23.78 8.97
N LYS A 243 4.45 23.89 9.19
CA LYS A 243 3.86 23.96 10.54
C LYS A 243 4.17 22.74 11.37
N ALA A 244 4.07 21.54 10.80
CA ALA A 244 4.39 20.30 11.50
C ALA A 244 5.86 20.28 11.95
N TYR A 245 6.78 20.72 11.10
CA TYR A 245 8.20 20.82 11.44
C TYR A 245 8.50 21.90 12.50
N GLU A 246 7.85 23.06 12.44
CA GLU A 246 7.98 24.11 13.47
C GLU A 246 7.51 23.63 14.85
N LEU A 247 6.52 22.73 14.88
CA LEU A 247 5.98 22.12 16.09
C LEU A 247 6.79 20.91 16.58
N ALA A 248 7.68 20.38 15.72
CA ALA A 248 8.48 19.21 16.00
C ALA A 248 9.74 19.55 16.81
N THR A 249 10.20 18.59 17.59
CA THR A 249 11.46 18.58 18.32
C THR A 249 12.23 17.32 17.99
N GLN A 250 13.54 17.30 18.27
CA GLN A 250 14.38 16.13 18.05
C GLN A 250 13.76 14.84 18.61
N GLY A 251 13.71 13.79 17.79
CA GLY A 251 13.10 12.50 18.11
C GLY A 251 11.66 12.35 17.64
N ASP A 252 10.99 13.44 17.23
CA ASP A 252 9.63 13.37 16.70
C ASP A 252 9.56 12.81 15.27
N VAL A 253 8.33 12.45 14.89
CA VAL A 253 7.93 12.03 13.56
C VAL A 253 6.88 12.99 13.01
N VAL A 254 7.10 13.50 11.79
CA VAL A 254 6.06 14.15 10.99
C VAL A 254 5.51 13.12 10.00
N LEU A 255 4.23 12.80 10.14
CA LEU A 255 3.57 11.78 9.34
C LEU A 255 2.46 12.41 8.49
N LEU A 256 2.59 12.34 7.16
CA LEU A 256 1.47 12.58 6.26
C LEU A 256 0.65 11.31 6.09
N SER A 257 -0.45 11.16 6.84
CA SER A 257 -1.38 10.03 6.70
C SER A 257 -2.83 10.52 6.71
N PRO A 258 -3.36 10.97 5.55
CA PRO A 258 -4.46 11.94 5.53
C PRO A 258 -5.83 11.45 6.00
N ALA A 259 -6.08 10.13 5.99
CA ALA A 259 -7.40 9.51 6.18
C ALA A 259 -8.48 9.94 5.18
N ASN A 260 -8.12 10.75 4.17
CA ASN A 260 -9.01 11.34 3.18
C ASN A 260 -8.41 11.25 1.76
N ALA A 261 -9.29 11.15 0.77
CA ALA A 261 -8.92 11.37 -0.63
C ALA A 261 -8.43 12.82 -0.86
N SER A 262 -7.64 13.04 -1.90
CA SER A 262 -6.95 14.31 -2.15
C SER A 262 -7.71 15.29 -3.05
N TRP A 263 -8.84 14.87 -3.64
CA TRP A 263 -9.45 15.51 -4.82
C TRP A 263 -10.08 16.89 -4.58
N ASP A 264 -10.20 17.33 -3.35
CA ASP A 264 -10.61 18.70 -3.03
C ASP A 264 -9.52 19.72 -3.36
N MET A 265 -8.25 19.32 -3.29
CA MET A 265 -7.10 20.22 -3.43
C MET A 265 -6.09 19.74 -4.50
N TYR A 266 -6.05 18.44 -4.80
CA TYR A 266 -5.04 17.81 -5.65
C TYR A 266 -5.64 16.74 -6.57
N ALA A 267 -5.13 16.63 -7.80
CA ALA A 267 -5.64 15.68 -8.79
C ALA A 267 -5.61 14.21 -8.32
N ASN A 268 -4.60 13.82 -7.54
CA ASN A 268 -4.44 12.48 -6.99
C ASN A 268 -3.53 12.50 -5.75
N PHE A 269 -3.37 11.34 -5.10
CA PHE A 269 -2.60 11.25 -3.87
C PHE A 269 -1.09 11.36 -4.13
N GLU A 270 -0.63 11.04 -5.34
CA GLU A 270 0.75 11.17 -5.77
C GLU A 270 1.16 12.64 -5.79
N VAL A 271 0.37 13.53 -6.41
CA VAL A 271 0.61 14.99 -6.41
C VAL A 271 0.64 15.54 -4.98
N ARG A 272 -0.29 15.12 -4.13
CA ARG A 272 -0.30 15.50 -2.71
C ARG A 272 0.98 15.05 -1.99
N GLY A 273 1.41 13.82 -2.25
CA GLY A 273 2.59 13.23 -1.65
C GLY A 273 3.91 13.79 -2.20
N ASP A 274 3.95 14.21 -3.46
CA ASP A 274 5.10 14.86 -4.09
C ASP A 274 5.34 16.23 -3.48
N LEU A 275 4.28 17.03 -3.31
CA LEU A 275 4.38 18.33 -2.62
C LEU A 275 4.92 18.20 -1.19
N PHE A 276 4.56 17.13 -0.47
CA PHE A 276 5.14 16.84 0.84
C PHE A 276 6.64 16.56 0.74
N ILE A 277 7.07 15.72 -0.20
CA ILE A 277 8.49 15.41 -0.42
C ILE A 277 9.28 16.66 -0.79
N ASP A 278 8.77 17.46 -1.73
CA ASP A 278 9.41 18.70 -2.18
C ASP A 278 9.53 19.70 -1.02
N THR A 279 8.48 19.86 -0.22
CA THR A 279 8.52 20.74 0.95
C THR A 279 9.52 20.25 2.00
N VAL A 280 9.62 18.94 2.23
CA VAL A 280 10.63 18.38 3.14
C VAL A 280 12.05 18.66 2.62
N ALA A 281 12.28 18.59 1.31
CA ALA A 281 13.57 18.95 0.72
C ALA A 281 13.90 20.43 0.93
N GLU A 282 12.93 21.34 0.78
CA GLU A 282 13.09 22.79 1.04
C GLU A 282 13.44 23.10 2.50
N LEU A 283 12.97 22.31 3.47
CA LEU A 283 13.25 22.53 4.90
C LEU A 283 14.72 22.31 5.31
N LYS A 284 15.54 21.74 4.40
CA LYS A 284 16.98 21.54 4.62
C LYS A 284 17.81 22.77 4.30
N GLU A 285 17.29 23.67 3.48
CA GLU A 285 17.94 24.93 3.06
C GLU A 285 17.83 26.00 4.15
#